data_AF-A0A2N8F1L1-F1
#
_entry.id   AF-A0A2N8F1L1-F1
#
_cell.length_a   1.000
_cell.length_b   1.000
_cell.length_c   1.000
_cell.angle_alpha   90.00
_cell.angle_beta   90.00
_cell.angle_gamma   90.00
#
_symmetry.space_group_name_H-M   'P 1'
#
loop_
_entity.id
_entity.type
_entity.pdbx_description
1 polymer ?
#
loop_
_entity_poly.entity_id
_entity_poly.type
_entity_poly.pdbx_seq_one_letter_code
_entity_poly.pdbx_strand_id
1 'polypeptide(L)'
;MRSNCNWFSNRASTTWNAQKGRSMLLLVPQGCDETEASQLVRSWTEANFIPPVPFDRHKAVCISLTTDSLLSCEHFAQTFAKRFTRRYNIELETDDDDYPTDVIQATVEAMLAAGYYPIVAIERFHAFALINDSGMTSVLSGMRTLENSGQLTTLAFSPLNYAMIRRLMQPGLPFLNSVYGDNHDQVVMAPLTREEFVSYATCRGVSAQKSNMLFPKGGGPDAVYKALVDFSHLPDGQVVEACIDRIEETLDKFLVRSFITNGESDRHLLSKLAIGKLLRQEMSFILSNPLHPFLAKETPRGELVCSSQILARKILRGDQPKWKVYGICLEAMNKGQFELAAEIANTFDDPDPRLIAFKETVLLRLAMQPKPGVGLLGVDWENVIHLTKRLNNYNHHLPQVVADWVKETENLAKSIVQNATGPLNRLQLDALTSSSSKIEIRLATLRALGLYVVAAFKVDSPIQRILHLVNIPEAILQAISIGFCGIDFIKFQNIYPEAPYNEFFASVEQFKLPGQGSKLALTALLVMIPAILSLSPPSGSEVFTNETLIKSQQQKLVECVRNPASHTVVAFLEKDATFLYELCTLWINAWSKMEGYESFESFSATSCMPTAHEISSTILG
;
A
#
# COMPACT_ATOMS: atom_id res chain seq x y z
N MET A 1 -27.31 -13.74 -3.32
CA MET A 1 -28.07 -13.52 -2.04
C MET A 1 -29.53 -13.21 -2.32
N ARG A 2 -29.80 -12.40 -3.34
CA ARG A 2 -31.15 -12.19 -3.86
C ARG A 2 -31.54 -13.36 -4.75
N SER A 3 -32.79 -13.80 -4.66
CA SER A 3 -33.29 -14.97 -5.43
C SER A 3 -34.24 -14.58 -6.56
N ASN A 4 -34.65 -13.31 -6.65
CA ASN A 4 -35.58 -12.81 -7.66
C ASN A 4 -35.25 -11.36 -8.06
N CYS A 5 -35.89 -10.89 -9.13
CA CYS A 5 -35.80 -9.51 -9.61
C CYS A 5 -37.16 -8.79 -9.56
N ASN A 6 -37.97 -9.01 -8.52
CA ASN A 6 -39.33 -8.45 -8.42
C ASN A 6 -39.37 -6.91 -8.48
N TRP A 7 -38.32 -6.26 -7.98
CA TRP A 7 -38.12 -4.82 -8.09
C TRP A 7 -38.09 -4.33 -9.53
N PHE A 8 -37.60 -5.17 -10.46
CA PHE A 8 -37.57 -4.93 -11.90
C PHE A 8 -38.81 -5.45 -12.61
N SER A 9 -39.15 -6.73 -12.44
CA SER A 9 -40.20 -7.40 -13.21
C SER A 9 -41.56 -6.73 -13.09
N ASN A 10 -41.91 -6.23 -11.90
CA ASN A 10 -43.19 -5.55 -11.67
C ASN A 10 -43.28 -4.24 -12.48
N ARG A 11 -42.19 -3.45 -12.50
CA ARG A 11 -42.13 -2.20 -13.26
C ARG A 11 -42.03 -2.48 -14.77
N ALA A 12 -41.17 -3.41 -15.18
CA ALA A 12 -41.00 -3.82 -16.55
C ALA A 12 -42.30 -4.32 -17.19
N SER A 13 -43.05 -5.19 -16.49
CA SER A 13 -44.34 -5.69 -16.99
C SER A 13 -45.34 -4.56 -17.21
N THR A 14 -45.43 -3.61 -16.27
CA THR A 14 -46.34 -2.47 -16.39
C THR A 14 -45.92 -1.56 -17.56
N THR A 15 -44.64 -1.24 -17.64
CA THR A 15 -44.09 -0.32 -18.63
C THR A 15 -44.14 -0.91 -20.03
N TRP A 16 -43.80 -2.18 -20.24
CA TRP A 16 -43.84 -2.81 -21.56
C TRP A 16 -45.25 -3.14 -22.03
N ASN A 17 -46.22 -3.30 -21.12
CA ASN A 17 -47.64 -3.34 -21.51
C ASN A 17 -48.14 -1.98 -22.03
N ALA A 18 -47.67 -0.88 -21.44
CA ALA A 18 -48.02 0.47 -21.90
C ALA A 18 -47.24 0.89 -23.15
N GLN A 19 -45.94 0.58 -23.19
CA GLN A 19 -45.01 0.90 -24.26
C GLN A 19 -43.99 -0.25 -24.43
N LYS A 20 -44.28 -1.13 -25.38
CA LYS A 20 -43.47 -2.31 -25.71
C LYS A 20 -42.02 -1.92 -26.00
N GLY A 21 -41.06 -2.69 -25.49
CA GLY A 21 -39.62 -2.48 -25.72
C GLY A 21 -39.01 -1.19 -25.15
N ARG A 22 -39.69 -0.48 -24.24
CA ARG A 22 -39.14 0.73 -23.65
C ARG A 22 -37.85 0.45 -22.85
N SER A 23 -36.79 1.19 -23.16
CA SER A 23 -35.51 1.17 -22.42
C SER A 23 -35.63 1.64 -20.97
N MET A 24 -34.75 1.13 -20.11
CA MET A 24 -34.80 1.36 -18.67
C MET A 24 -33.43 1.66 -18.06
N LEU A 25 -33.42 2.54 -17.06
CA LEU A 25 -32.32 2.76 -16.13
C LEU A 25 -32.61 2.01 -14.83
N LEU A 26 -31.70 1.11 -14.47
CA LEU A 26 -31.77 0.23 -13.31
C LEU A 26 -30.76 0.71 -12.27
N LEU A 27 -31.28 1.34 -11.21
CA LEU A 27 -30.47 1.84 -10.12
C LEU A 27 -30.11 0.71 -9.14
N VAL A 28 -28.83 0.34 -9.15
CA VAL A 28 -28.25 -0.65 -8.26
C VAL A 28 -27.27 0.05 -7.31
N PRO A 29 -27.61 0.21 -6.02
CA PRO A 29 -26.77 0.93 -5.08
C PRO A 29 -25.34 0.39 -5.00
N GLN A 30 -24.37 1.26 -4.76
CA GLN A 30 -23.00 0.85 -4.50
C GLN A 30 -22.94 -0.11 -3.30
N GLY A 31 -22.27 -1.25 -3.48
CA GLY A 31 -22.20 -2.31 -2.47
C GLY A 31 -23.30 -3.38 -2.62
N CYS A 32 -24.25 -3.20 -3.53
CA CYS A 32 -25.09 -4.29 -4.04
C CYS A 32 -24.37 -5.07 -5.14
N ASP A 33 -24.76 -6.33 -5.34
CA ASP A 33 -24.17 -7.22 -6.35
C ASP A 33 -24.77 -6.95 -7.73
N GLU A 34 -24.21 -5.96 -8.45
CA GLU A 34 -24.71 -5.57 -9.78
C GLU A 34 -24.63 -6.71 -10.79
N THR A 35 -23.60 -7.55 -10.73
CA THR A 35 -23.44 -8.67 -11.65
C THR A 35 -24.52 -9.74 -11.44
N GLU A 36 -24.78 -10.14 -10.18
CA GLU A 36 -25.87 -11.06 -9.85
C GLU A 36 -27.23 -10.45 -10.25
N ALA A 37 -27.44 -9.16 -9.98
CA ALA A 37 -28.67 -8.46 -10.34
C ALA A 37 -28.89 -8.38 -11.86
N SER A 38 -27.85 -8.05 -12.63
CA SER A 38 -27.86 -8.05 -14.09
C SER A 38 -28.22 -9.42 -14.63
N GLN A 39 -27.60 -10.49 -14.10
CA GLN A 39 -27.90 -11.85 -14.54
C GLN A 39 -29.38 -12.22 -14.32
N LEU A 40 -29.94 -11.91 -13.15
CA LEU A 40 -31.35 -12.17 -12.85
C LEU A 40 -32.28 -11.38 -13.78
N VAL A 41 -32.01 -10.09 -13.96
CA VAL A 41 -32.79 -9.20 -14.85
C VAL A 41 -32.76 -9.69 -16.30
N ARG A 42 -31.58 -10.07 -16.81
CA ARG A 42 -31.43 -10.58 -18.19
C ARG A 42 -32.19 -11.88 -18.38
N SER A 43 -32.03 -12.82 -17.46
CA SER A 43 -32.71 -14.13 -17.51
C SER A 43 -34.23 -13.96 -17.51
N TRP A 44 -34.75 -13.06 -16.67
CA TRP A 44 -36.18 -12.75 -16.65
C TRP A 44 -36.62 -12.03 -17.94
N THR A 45 -35.82 -11.08 -18.43
CA THR A 45 -36.13 -10.32 -19.65
C THR A 45 -36.23 -11.23 -20.87
N GLU A 46 -35.28 -12.14 -21.10
CA GLU A 46 -35.33 -13.06 -22.24
C GLU A 46 -36.59 -13.94 -22.25
N ALA A 47 -37.16 -14.23 -21.08
CA ALA A 47 -38.36 -15.06 -20.94
C ALA A 47 -39.68 -14.26 -21.01
N ASN A 48 -39.68 -12.96 -20.68
CA ASN A 48 -40.90 -12.18 -20.46
C ASN A 48 -40.98 -10.87 -21.26
N PHE A 49 -39.95 -10.54 -22.05
CA PHE A 49 -39.91 -9.33 -22.83
C PHE A 49 -41.04 -9.30 -23.87
N ILE A 50 -41.61 -8.12 -24.09
CA ILE A 50 -42.65 -7.87 -25.09
C ILE A 50 -42.05 -7.00 -26.18
N PRO A 51 -41.68 -7.57 -27.34
CA PRO A 51 -41.12 -6.81 -28.45
C PRO A 51 -42.10 -5.77 -29.00
N PRO A 52 -41.61 -4.64 -29.54
CA PRO A 52 -42.42 -3.69 -30.30
C PRO A 52 -43.19 -4.36 -31.44
N VAL A 53 -44.33 -3.77 -31.82
CA VAL A 53 -45.28 -4.36 -32.79
C VAL A 53 -44.63 -4.82 -34.12
N PRO A 54 -43.69 -4.07 -34.74
CA PRO A 54 -43.04 -4.52 -35.97
C PRO A 54 -42.22 -5.81 -35.81
N PHE A 55 -41.87 -6.18 -34.58
CA PHE A 55 -40.95 -7.27 -34.23
C PHE A 55 -41.59 -8.27 -33.25
N ASP A 56 -42.92 -8.35 -33.20
CA ASP A 56 -43.67 -9.16 -32.23
C ASP A 56 -43.39 -10.68 -32.32
N ARG A 57 -42.92 -11.15 -33.48
CA ARG A 57 -42.49 -12.53 -33.73
C ARG A 57 -41.01 -12.77 -33.47
N HIS A 58 -40.23 -11.73 -33.20
CA HIS A 58 -38.79 -11.86 -32.97
C HIS A 58 -38.50 -12.39 -31.57
N LYS A 59 -37.49 -13.26 -31.48
CA LYS A 59 -37.05 -13.79 -30.20
C LYS A 59 -36.15 -12.76 -29.50
N ALA A 60 -36.52 -12.36 -28.29
CA ALA A 60 -35.71 -11.46 -27.46
C ALA A 60 -34.36 -12.09 -27.11
N VAL A 61 -33.29 -11.31 -27.26
CA VAL A 61 -31.92 -11.69 -26.94
C VAL A 61 -31.30 -10.61 -26.07
N CYS A 62 -30.87 -10.97 -24.86
CA CYS A 62 -30.31 -10.01 -23.92
C CYS A 62 -28.83 -10.25 -23.65
N ILE A 63 -27.98 -9.28 -24.00
CA ILE A 63 -26.53 -9.38 -23.87
C ILE A 63 -26.00 -8.31 -22.95
N SER A 64 -25.15 -8.70 -22.00
CA SER A 64 -24.45 -7.76 -21.13
C SER A 64 -23.14 -7.27 -21.74
N LEU A 65 -22.90 -5.97 -21.57
CA LEU A 65 -21.64 -5.29 -21.86
C LEU A 65 -21.16 -4.60 -20.58
N THR A 66 -20.02 -5.03 -20.05
CA THR A 66 -19.37 -4.41 -18.89
C THR A 66 -18.36 -3.37 -19.36
N THR A 67 -18.43 -2.16 -18.81
CA THR A 67 -17.85 -0.98 -19.46
C THR A 67 -16.50 -0.53 -18.93
N ASP A 68 -16.02 -1.04 -17.79
CA ASP A 68 -14.71 -0.63 -17.23
C ASP A 68 -13.51 -1.02 -18.12
N SER A 69 -13.70 -2.00 -19.01
CA SER A 69 -12.67 -2.46 -19.96
C SER A 69 -12.75 -1.77 -21.32
N LEU A 70 -13.74 -0.91 -21.54
CA LEU A 70 -13.99 -0.27 -22.83
C LEU A 70 -13.34 1.11 -22.84
N LEU A 71 -12.32 1.26 -23.68
CA LEU A 71 -11.42 2.43 -23.68
C LEU A 71 -11.82 3.50 -24.72
N SER A 72 -12.64 3.15 -25.71
CA SER A 72 -13.02 4.00 -26.83
C SER A 72 -14.41 3.63 -27.35
N CYS A 73 -15.02 4.51 -28.16
CA CYS A 73 -16.32 4.22 -28.77
C CYS A 73 -16.23 3.07 -29.80
N GLU A 74 -15.10 2.95 -30.50
CA GLU A 74 -14.81 1.83 -31.41
C GLU A 74 -14.76 0.49 -30.67
N HIS A 75 -14.03 0.42 -29.55
CA HIS A 75 -13.96 -0.79 -28.74
C HIS A 75 -15.35 -1.20 -28.19
N PHE A 76 -16.19 -0.22 -27.84
CA PHE A 76 -17.58 -0.49 -27.47
C PHE A 76 -18.38 -1.09 -28.64
N ALA A 77 -18.35 -0.47 -29.82
CA ALA A 77 -19.09 -0.93 -31.00
C ALA A 77 -18.67 -2.33 -31.46
N GLN A 78 -17.36 -2.60 -31.53
CA GLN A 78 -16.84 -3.92 -31.89
C GLN A 78 -17.22 -4.99 -30.86
N THR A 79 -17.18 -4.64 -29.55
CA THR A 79 -17.61 -5.57 -28.49
C THR A 79 -19.11 -5.85 -28.57
N PHE A 80 -19.92 -4.82 -28.83
CA PHE A 80 -21.35 -4.95 -29.08
C PHE A 80 -21.60 -5.94 -30.23
N ALA A 81 -21.03 -5.66 -31.41
CA ALA A 81 -21.13 -6.50 -32.60
C ALA A 81 -20.75 -7.96 -32.30
N LYS A 82 -19.52 -8.16 -31.81
CA LYS A 82 -18.96 -9.49 -31.51
C LYS A 82 -19.80 -10.29 -30.53
N ARG A 83 -20.39 -9.65 -29.51
CA ARG A 83 -21.19 -10.37 -28.50
C ARG A 83 -22.53 -10.84 -29.06
N PHE A 84 -23.19 -10.02 -29.88
CA PHE A 84 -24.44 -10.38 -30.54
C PHE A 84 -24.23 -11.42 -31.63
N THR A 85 -23.21 -11.26 -32.47
CA THR A 85 -23.07 -12.11 -33.66
C THR A 85 -22.43 -13.46 -33.37
N ARG A 86 -21.41 -13.51 -32.50
CA ARG A 86 -20.74 -14.77 -32.14
C ARG A 86 -21.68 -15.77 -31.48
N ARG A 87 -22.64 -15.30 -30.68
CA ARG A 87 -23.56 -16.18 -29.95
C ARG A 87 -24.59 -16.85 -30.87
N TYR A 88 -24.94 -16.20 -31.98
CA TYR A 88 -26.00 -16.66 -32.89
C TYR A 88 -25.49 -16.98 -34.30
N ASN A 89 -24.17 -16.96 -34.51
CA ASN A 89 -23.49 -17.21 -35.78
C ASN A 89 -24.07 -16.36 -36.93
N ILE A 90 -24.27 -15.07 -36.65
CA ILE A 90 -24.77 -14.09 -37.62
C ILE A 90 -23.58 -13.48 -38.35
N GLU A 91 -23.60 -13.51 -39.68
CA GLU A 91 -22.61 -12.84 -40.51
C GLU A 91 -22.91 -11.33 -40.55
N LEU A 92 -21.88 -10.52 -40.33
CA LEU A 92 -21.96 -9.07 -40.48
C LEU A 92 -21.23 -8.68 -41.75
N GLU A 93 -21.89 -7.89 -42.58
CA GLU A 93 -21.24 -7.11 -43.63
C GLU A 93 -20.82 -5.78 -42.98
N THR A 94 -19.59 -5.71 -42.47
CA THR A 94 -18.98 -4.48 -41.98
C THR A 94 -17.74 -4.16 -42.82
N ASP A 95 -17.58 -2.90 -43.19
CA ASP A 95 -16.36 -2.39 -43.83
C ASP A 95 -15.33 -2.00 -42.75
N ASP A 96 -14.04 -2.08 -43.09
CA ASP A 96 -12.96 -1.70 -42.16
C ASP A 96 -12.98 -0.18 -41.85
N ASP A 97 -13.63 0.62 -42.71
CA ASP A 97 -13.82 2.07 -42.56
C ASP A 97 -15.14 2.46 -41.86
N ASP A 98 -15.95 1.50 -41.39
CA ASP A 98 -17.25 1.78 -40.77
C ASP A 98 -17.10 2.59 -39.47
N TYR A 99 -17.92 3.64 -39.33
CA TYR A 99 -17.96 4.39 -38.08
C TYR A 99 -18.56 3.52 -36.95
N PRO A 100 -18.17 3.71 -35.68
CA PRO A 100 -18.70 2.90 -34.57
C PRO A 100 -20.24 2.85 -34.48
N THR A 101 -20.93 3.91 -34.89
CA THR A 101 -22.39 3.95 -34.97
C THR A 101 -22.94 3.03 -36.06
N ASP A 102 -22.27 2.98 -37.22
CA ASP A 102 -22.67 2.17 -38.37
C ASP A 102 -22.53 0.68 -38.04
N VAL A 103 -21.44 0.31 -37.35
CA VAL A 103 -21.23 -1.06 -36.83
C VAL A 103 -22.36 -1.50 -35.90
N ILE A 104 -22.82 -0.61 -35.00
CA ILE A 104 -23.95 -0.91 -34.09
C ILE A 104 -25.24 -1.06 -34.89
N GLN A 105 -25.50 -0.17 -35.86
CA GLN A 105 -26.69 -0.22 -36.70
C GLN A 105 -26.73 -1.50 -37.54
N ALA A 106 -25.65 -1.83 -38.26
CA ALA A 106 -25.52 -3.05 -39.04
C ALA A 106 -25.72 -4.31 -38.19
N THR A 107 -25.19 -4.31 -36.96
CA THR A 107 -25.41 -5.41 -36.01
C THR A 107 -26.89 -5.56 -35.65
N VAL A 108 -27.58 -4.47 -35.34
CA VAL A 108 -29.01 -4.50 -34.98
C VAL A 108 -29.87 -4.94 -36.16
N GLU A 109 -29.59 -4.43 -37.35
CA GLU A 109 -30.30 -4.81 -38.58
C GLU A 109 -30.11 -6.29 -38.91
N ALA A 110 -28.88 -6.81 -38.81
CA ALA A 110 -28.58 -8.22 -39.03
C ALA A 110 -29.29 -9.14 -38.00
N MET A 111 -29.32 -8.73 -36.72
CA MET A 111 -30.07 -9.44 -35.66
C MET A 111 -31.56 -9.51 -35.97
N LEU A 112 -32.16 -8.39 -36.36
CA LEU A 112 -33.57 -8.31 -36.70
C LEU A 112 -33.90 -9.12 -37.98
N ALA A 113 -33.02 -9.08 -38.99
CA ALA A 113 -33.16 -9.91 -40.19
C ALA A 113 -33.09 -11.41 -39.87
N ALA A 114 -32.28 -11.80 -38.90
CA ALA A 114 -32.18 -13.17 -38.39
C ALA A 114 -33.32 -13.58 -37.44
N GLY A 115 -34.32 -12.72 -37.21
CA GLY A 115 -35.48 -13.02 -36.36
C GLY A 115 -35.25 -12.85 -34.86
N TYR A 116 -34.18 -12.15 -34.46
CA TYR A 116 -33.86 -11.86 -33.07
C TYR A 116 -34.04 -10.37 -32.75
N TYR A 117 -34.63 -10.07 -31.58
CA TYR A 117 -34.75 -8.71 -31.08
C TYR A 117 -33.60 -8.40 -30.11
N PRO A 118 -32.69 -7.45 -30.42
CA PRO A 118 -31.54 -7.18 -29.59
C PRO A 118 -31.90 -6.33 -28.36
N ILE A 119 -31.47 -6.79 -27.19
CA ILE A 119 -31.55 -6.07 -25.92
C ILE A 119 -30.14 -5.97 -25.36
N VAL A 120 -29.65 -4.75 -25.16
CA VAL A 120 -28.33 -4.50 -24.58
C VAL A 120 -28.44 -4.14 -23.11
N ALA A 121 -27.78 -4.92 -22.25
CA ALA A 121 -27.63 -4.63 -20.84
C ALA A 121 -26.26 -3.96 -20.61
N ILE A 122 -26.25 -2.65 -20.40
CA ILE A 122 -25.01 -1.91 -20.15
C ILE A 122 -24.75 -1.90 -18.65
N GLU A 123 -23.79 -2.70 -18.21
CA GLU A 123 -23.34 -2.75 -16.82
C GLU A 123 -22.41 -1.57 -16.53
N ARG A 124 -22.50 -1.02 -15.31
CA ARG A 124 -21.76 0.16 -14.86
C ARG A 124 -21.88 1.34 -15.83
N PHE A 125 -23.09 1.70 -16.22
CA PHE A 125 -23.36 2.79 -17.17
C PHE A 125 -22.65 4.12 -16.83
N HIS A 126 -22.46 4.41 -15.54
CA HIS A 126 -21.67 5.57 -15.10
C HIS A 126 -20.23 5.60 -15.64
N ALA A 127 -19.58 4.45 -15.86
CA ALA A 127 -18.27 4.34 -16.49
C ALA A 127 -18.36 4.51 -18.01
N PHE A 128 -19.34 3.89 -18.66
CA PHE A 128 -19.64 4.12 -20.08
C PHE A 128 -19.84 5.59 -20.42
N ALA A 129 -20.56 6.31 -19.57
CA ALA A 129 -20.84 7.72 -19.76
C ALA A 129 -19.57 8.60 -19.65
N LEU A 130 -18.49 8.10 -19.02
CA LEU A 130 -17.20 8.79 -18.86
C LEU A 130 -16.22 8.54 -20.02
N ILE A 131 -16.57 7.73 -21.03
CA ILE A 131 -15.73 7.52 -22.21
C ILE A 131 -15.55 8.87 -22.94
N ASN A 132 -14.33 9.39 -22.91
CA ASN A 132 -13.97 10.69 -23.47
C ASN A 132 -13.42 10.53 -24.90
N ASP A 133 -14.34 10.22 -25.83
CA ASP A 133 -14.04 9.97 -27.24
C ASP A 133 -14.94 10.83 -28.12
N SER A 134 -14.39 11.43 -29.18
CA SER A 134 -15.14 12.32 -30.09
C SER A 134 -16.28 11.59 -30.81
N GLY A 135 -16.14 10.28 -31.06
CA GLY A 135 -17.18 9.48 -31.71
C GLY A 135 -18.32 9.04 -30.79
N MET A 136 -18.17 9.21 -29.47
CA MET A 136 -19.16 8.75 -28.50
C MET A 136 -20.50 9.50 -28.62
N THR A 137 -20.49 10.77 -29.04
CA THR A 137 -21.72 11.54 -29.30
C THR A 137 -22.56 10.89 -30.39
N SER A 138 -21.89 10.42 -31.47
CA SER A 138 -22.56 9.73 -32.57
C SER A 138 -23.12 8.39 -32.10
N VAL A 139 -22.35 7.61 -31.33
CA VAL A 139 -22.81 6.32 -30.78
C VAL A 139 -24.04 6.49 -29.91
N LEU A 140 -24.05 7.46 -28.99
CA LEU A 140 -25.22 7.76 -28.16
C LEU A 140 -26.43 8.19 -29.00
N SER A 141 -26.21 8.99 -30.05
CA SER A 141 -27.27 9.41 -30.97
C SER A 141 -27.83 8.25 -31.79
N GLY A 142 -26.97 7.36 -32.29
CA GLY A 142 -27.35 6.17 -33.03
C GLY A 142 -28.14 5.18 -32.17
N MET A 143 -27.63 4.86 -30.98
CA MET A 143 -28.36 4.01 -30.03
C MET A 143 -29.74 4.59 -29.69
N ARG A 144 -29.84 5.91 -29.45
CA ARG A 144 -31.14 6.58 -29.23
C ARG A 144 -32.08 6.43 -30.42
N THR A 145 -31.55 6.54 -31.63
CA THR A 145 -32.35 6.43 -32.85
C THR A 145 -32.92 5.03 -32.99
N LEU A 146 -32.10 4.00 -32.76
CA LEU A 146 -32.52 2.60 -32.75
C LEU A 146 -33.54 2.28 -31.64
N GLU A 147 -33.40 2.90 -30.46
CA GLU A 147 -34.38 2.78 -29.38
C GLU A 147 -35.72 3.43 -29.74
N ASN A 148 -35.68 4.63 -30.33
CA ASN A 148 -36.88 5.36 -30.74
C ASN A 148 -37.61 4.69 -31.91
N SER A 149 -36.89 4.07 -32.83
CA SER A 149 -37.46 3.25 -33.91
C SER A 149 -37.99 1.89 -33.41
N GLY A 150 -37.77 1.56 -32.13
CA GLY A 150 -38.16 0.30 -31.53
C GLY A 150 -37.33 -0.89 -32.01
N GLN A 151 -36.14 -0.67 -32.56
CA GLN A 151 -35.24 -1.72 -33.06
C GLN A 151 -34.28 -2.26 -31.99
N LEU A 152 -34.04 -1.49 -30.92
CA LEU A 152 -33.14 -1.82 -29.82
C LEU A 152 -33.80 -1.48 -28.47
N THR A 153 -33.59 -2.30 -27.45
CA THR A 153 -33.91 -1.94 -26.06
C THR A 153 -32.63 -1.92 -25.22
N THR A 154 -32.46 -0.88 -24.40
CA THR A 154 -31.34 -0.77 -23.47
C THR A 154 -31.78 -0.94 -22.02
N LEU A 155 -31.05 -1.76 -21.27
CA LEU A 155 -31.13 -1.90 -19.82
C LEU A 155 -29.82 -1.37 -19.21
N ALA A 156 -29.81 -0.13 -18.74
CA ALA A 156 -28.62 0.51 -18.18
C ALA A 156 -28.54 0.27 -16.66
N PHE A 157 -27.47 -0.34 -16.16
CA PHE A 157 -27.25 -0.55 -14.72
C PHE A 157 -26.30 0.51 -14.17
N SER A 158 -26.66 1.16 -13.06
CA SER A 158 -25.83 2.21 -12.47
C SER A 158 -26.16 2.44 -11.00
N PRO A 159 -25.20 2.82 -10.15
CA PRO A 159 -25.49 3.35 -8.81
C PRO A 159 -25.97 4.80 -8.83
N LEU A 160 -25.91 5.46 -9.98
CA LEU A 160 -26.25 6.88 -10.16
C LEU A 160 -27.30 7.04 -11.25
N ASN A 161 -28.27 7.93 -11.04
CA ASN A 161 -29.21 8.28 -12.11
C ASN A 161 -28.57 9.22 -13.16
N TYR A 162 -29.23 9.46 -14.29
CA TYR A 162 -28.63 10.30 -15.35
C TYR A 162 -28.35 11.74 -14.91
N ALA A 163 -29.25 12.36 -14.15
CA ALA A 163 -29.01 13.70 -13.60
C ALA A 163 -27.82 13.72 -12.65
N MET A 164 -27.65 12.65 -11.86
CA MET A 164 -26.54 12.45 -10.95
C MET A 164 -25.20 12.32 -11.70
N ILE A 165 -25.18 11.51 -12.75
CA ILE A 165 -24.01 11.31 -13.62
C ILE A 165 -23.60 12.63 -14.26
N ARG A 166 -24.54 13.36 -14.88
CA ARG A 166 -24.27 14.65 -15.54
C ARG A 166 -23.67 15.70 -14.59
N ARG A 167 -24.10 15.73 -13.32
CA ARG A 167 -23.55 16.67 -12.31
C ARG A 167 -22.11 16.36 -11.90
N LEU A 168 -21.69 15.11 -11.96
CA LEU A 168 -20.34 14.67 -11.58
C LEU A 168 -19.34 14.78 -12.73
N MET A 169 -19.80 15.09 -13.93
CA MET A 169 -18.99 15.12 -15.14
C MET A 169 -18.29 16.46 -15.34
N GLN A 170 -17.06 16.39 -15.87
CA GLN A 170 -16.33 17.56 -16.33
C GLN A 170 -16.96 18.14 -17.61
N PRO A 171 -16.87 19.47 -17.83
CA PRO A 171 -17.28 20.08 -19.09
C PRO A 171 -16.58 19.43 -20.30
N GLY A 172 -17.30 19.25 -21.40
CA GLY A 172 -16.77 18.72 -22.66
C GLY A 172 -16.93 17.21 -22.86
N LEU A 173 -17.40 16.45 -21.85
CA LEU A 173 -17.70 15.03 -22.04
C LEU A 173 -18.93 14.82 -22.96
N PRO A 174 -18.87 13.88 -23.92
CA PRO A 174 -19.95 13.62 -24.89
C PRO A 174 -21.33 13.40 -24.27
N PHE A 175 -21.41 12.65 -23.17
CA PHE A 175 -22.68 12.35 -22.50
C PHE A 175 -23.35 13.57 -21.88
N LEU A 176 -22.58 14.58 -21.46
CA LEU A 176 -23.12 15.80 -20.84
C LEU A 176 -24.01 16.59 -21.81
N ASN A 177 -23.66 16.57 -23.09
CA ASN A 177 -24.37 17.25 -24.17
C ASN A 177 -25.40 16.35 -24.89
N SER A 178 -25.58 15.11 -24.40
CA SER A 178 -26.47 14.13 -25.01
C SER A 178 -27.80 14.02 -24.25
N VAL A 179 -28.87 13.91 -25.02
CA VAL A 179 -30.24 13.59 -24.57
C VAL A 179 -30.49 12.07 -24.51
N TYR A 180 -29.45 11.26 -24.68
CA TYR A 180 -29.52 9.82 -24.48
C TYR A 180 -29.95 9.50 -23.04
N GLY A 181 -30.89 8.57 -22.89
CA GLY A 181 -31.43 8.16 -21.59
C GLY A 181 -32.59 9.01 -21.05
N ASP A 182 -32.89 10.19 -21.59
CA ASP A 182 -33.96 11.06 -21.05
C ASP A 182 -35.36 10.42 -21.10
N ASN A 183 -35.58 9.47 -22.03
CA ASN A 183 -36.85 8.75 -22.19
C ASN A 183 -36.88 7.41 -21.45
N HIS A 184 -35.78 6.97 -20.85
CA HIS A 184 -35.71 5.68 -20.17
C HIS A 184 -36.58 5.71 -18.92
N ASP A 185 -37.30 4.61 -18.70
CA ASP A 185 -38.00 4.44 -17.44
C ASP A 185 -36.99 4.14 -16.31
N GLN A 186 -37.23 4.62 -15.10
CA GLN A 186 -36.31 4.41 -13.99
C GLN A 186 -36.87 3.37 -13.03
N VAL A 187 -36.01 2.42 -12.65
CA VAL A 187 -36.32 1.40 -11.65
C VAL A 187 -35.23 1.39 -10.59
N VAL A 188 -35.61 1.30 -9.33
CA VAL A 188 -34.66 1.22 -8.20
C VAL A 188 -34.72 -0.17 -7.59
N MET A 189 -33.55 -0.78 -7.38
CA MET A 189 -33.44 -2.02 -6.63
C MET A 189 -34.07 -1.86 -5.24
N ALA A 190 -34.85 -2.82 -4.76
CA ALA A 190 -35.40 -2.76 -3.41
C ALA A 190 -34.36 -3.22 -2.36
N PRO A 191 -34.37 -2.72 -1.12
CA PRO A 191 -33.59 -3.28 -0.02
C PRO A 191 -33.88 -4.76 0.20
N LEU A 192 -32.91 -5.48 0.75
CA LEU A 192 -33.05 -6.91 1.04
C LEU A 192 -34.17 -7.14 2.07
N THR A 193 -35.04 -8.11 1.79
CA THR A 193 -36.11 -8.51 2.73
C THR A 193 -35.56 -9.38 3.87
N ARG A 194 -36.34 -9.53 4.93
CA ARG A 194 -35.97 -10.39 6.07
C ARG A 194 -35.84 -11.84 5.61
N GLU A 195 -36.77 -12.29 4.80
CA GLU A 195 -36.86 -13.66 4.29
C GLU A 195 -35.63 -13.99 3.44
N GLU A 196 -35.23 -13.10 2.54
CA GLU A 196 -34.03 -13.25 1.71
C GLU A 196 -32.75 -13.33 2.58
N PHE A 197 -32.62 -12.44 3.57
CA PHE A 197 -31.47 -12.43 4.47
C PHE A 197 -31.36 -13.70 5.30
N VAL A 198 -32.45 -14.09 5.97
CA VAL A 198 -32.47 -15.26 6.87
C VAL A 198 -32.20 -16.53 6.08
N SER A 199 -32.78 -16.67 4.89
CA SER A 199 -32.50 -17.78 3.98
C SER A 199 -31.01 -17.85 3.62
N TYR A 200 -30.43 -16.74 3.16
CA TYR A 200 -29.02 -16.66 2.81
C TYR A 200 -28.07 -16.97 3.98
N ALA A 201 -28.33 -16.40 5.16
CA ALA A 201 -27.52 -16.62 6.36
C ALA A 201 -27.59 -18.07 6.85
N THR A 202 -28.77 -18.70 6.77
CA THR A 202 -28.96 -20.11 7.15
C THR A 202 -28.21 -21.05 6.21
N CYS A 203 -28.24 -20.78 4.90
CA CYS A 203 -27.43 -21.53 3.93
C CYS A 203 -25.92 -21.40 4.16
N ARG A 204 -25.47 -20.35 4.87
CA ARG A 204 -24.06 -20.12 5.26
C ARG A 204 -23.72 -20.65 6.66
N GLY A 205 -24.63 -21.38 7.30
CA GLY A 205 -24.40 -22.03 8.59
C GLY A 205 -24.74 -21.16 9.81
N VAL A 206 -25.39 -20.01 9.65
CA VAL A 206 -25.88 -19.19 10.77
C VAL A 206 -27.26 -19.67 11.19
N SER A 207 -27.48 -19.90 12.49
CA SER A 207 -28.79 -20.37 12.98
C SER A 207 -29.91 -19.36 12.68
N ALA A 208 -31.11 -19.84 12.37
CA ALA A 208 -32.24 -18.97 12.05
C ALA A 208 -32.54 -17.93 13.16
N GLN A 209 -32.40 -18.31 14.43
CA GLN A 209 -32.55 -17.39 15.57
C GLN A 209 -31.54 -16.25 15.49
N LYS A 210 -30.26 -16.58 15.26
CA LYS A 210 -29.19 -15.59 15.16
C LYS A 210 -29.34 -14.71 13.92
N SER A 211 -29.72 -15.29 12.78
CA SER A 211 -30.04 -14.55 11.56
C SER A 211 -31.16 -13.52 11.78
N ASN A 212 -32.24 -13.91 12.47
CA ASN A 212 -33.31 -12.96 12.83
C ASN A 212 -32.83 -11.83 13.75
N MET A 213 -31.90 -12.10 14.66
CA MET A 213 -31.28 -11.06 15.51
C MET A 213 -30.34 -10.12 14.74
N LEU A 214 -29.65 -10.62 13.72
CA LEU A 214 -28.70 -9.82 12.92
C LEU A 214 -29.40 -8.92 11.90
N PHE A 215 -30.51 -9.36 11.31
CA PHE A 215 -31.26 -8.59 10.30
C PHE A 215 -31.52 -7.12 10.69
N PRO A 216 -32.05 -6.78 11.89
CA PRO A 216 -32.31 -5.39 12.27
C PRO A 216 -31.05 -4.53 12.47
N LYS A 217 -29.86 -5.15 12.67
CA LYS A 217 -28.58 -4.44 12.72
C LYS A 217 -28.09 -4.06 11.31
N GLY A 218 -28.58 -4.76 10.29
CA GLY A 218 -28.35 -4.49 8.87
C GLY A 218 -29.28 -3.41 8.32
N GLY A 219 -29.17 -3.22 7.00
CA GLY A 219 -29.78 -2.12 6.24
C GLY A 219 -28.71 -1.38 5.43
N GLY A 220 -29.12 -0.73 4.34
CA GLY A 220 -28.20 -0.28 3.32
C GLY A 220 -27.86 -1.38 2.31
N PRO A 221 -26.72 -1.28 1.62
CA PRO A 221 -26.40 -2.17 0.51
C PRO A 221 -26.12 -3.61 0.95
N ASP A 222 -26.22 -4.55 0.01
CA ASP A 222 -26.07 -5.99 0.25
C ASP A 222 -24.74 -6.35 0.94
N ALA A 223 -23.67 -5.59 0.72
CA ALA A 223 -22.38 -5.73 1.40
C ALA A 223 -22.48 -5.69 2.93
N VAL A 224 -23.41 -4.90 3.48
CA VAL A 224 -23.68 -4.86 4.94
C VAL A 224 -24.17 -6.20 5.44
N TYR A 225 -25.12 -6.81 4.73
CA TYR A 225 -25.67 -8.11 5.09
C TYR A 225 -24.66 -9.25 4.89
N LYS A 226 -23.83 -9.19 3.84
CA LYS A 226 -22.72 -10.13 3.64
C LYS A 226 -21.75 -10.07 4.84
N ALA A 227 -21.33 -8.88 5.25
CA ALA A 227 -20.42 -8.69 6.40
C ALA A 227 -21.03 -9.17 7.73
N LEU A 228 -22.32 -8.94 7.96
CA LEU A 228 -23.02 -9.44 9.15
C LEU A 228 -23.00 -10.97 9.26
N VAL A 229 -23.10 -11.67 8.13
CA VAL A 229 -23.00 -13.14 8.09
C VAL A 229 -21.57 -13.58 8.39
N ASP A 230 -20.57 -12.94 7.77
CA ASP A 230 -19.15 -13.27 7.95
C ASP A 230 -18.70 -13.11 9.41
N PHE A 231 -19.13 -12.04 10.08
CA PHE A 231 -18.81 -11.76 11.49
C PHE A 231 -19.84 -12.29 12.47
N SER A 232 -20.77 -13.12 12.01
CA SER A 232 -21.80 -13.69 12.89
C SER A 232 -21.20 -14.46 14.05
N HIS A 233 -20.00 -15.05 13.94
CA HIS A 233 -19.35 -15.78 15.03
C HIS A 233 -18.91 -14.90 16.23
N LEU A 234 -18.80 -13.57 16.05
CA LEU A 234 -18.36 -12.65 17.10
C LEU A 234 -19.47 -12.36 18.14
N PRO A 235 -19.10 -11.87 19.35
CA PRO A 235 -20.05 -11.36 20.32
C PRO A 235 -20.80 -10.13 19.79
N ASP A 236 -22.09 -10.00 20.12
CA ASP A 236 -23.01 -8.95 19.61
C ASP A 236 -22.47 -7.50 19.69
N GLY A 237 -21.68 -7.19 20.73
CA GLY A 237 -21.06 -5.88 20.92
C GLY A 237 -19.92 -5.55 19.95
N GLN A 238 -19.33 -6.56 19.31
CA GLN A 238 -18.18 -6.44 18.40
C GLN A 238 -18.56 -6.58 16.93
N VAL A 239 -19.69 -7.25 16.61
CA VAL A 239 -20.14 -7.51 15.24
C VAL A 239 -20.25 -6.22 14.42
N VAL A 240 -20.81 -5.15 15.00
CA VAL A 240 -21.05 -3.88 14.29
C VAL A 240 -19.74 -3.22 13.87
N GLU A 241 -18.77 -3.12 14.77
CA GLU A 241 -17.47 -2.50 14.47
C GLU A 241 -16.66 -3.33 13.47
N ALA A 242 -16.66 -4.66 13.63
CA ALA A 242 -16.00 -5.55 12.68
C ALA A 242 -16.60 -5.45 11.27
N CYS A 243 -17.93 -5.28 11.17
CA CYS A 243 -18.58 -5.01 9.89
C CYS A 243 -18.10 -3.68 9.31
N ILE A 244 -18.17 -2.58 10.07
CA ILE A 244 -17.75 -1.24 9.61
C ILE A 244 -16.32 -1.29 9.07
N ASP A 245 -15.38 -1.85 9.83
CA ASP A 245 -13.97 -1.96 9.44
C ASP A 245 -13.79 -2.77 8.14
N ARG A 246 -14.62 -3.79 7.90
CA ARG A 246 -14.53 -4.65 6.71
C ARG A 246 -15.04 -4.00 5.43
N ILE A 247 -16.09 -3.19 5.51
CA ILE A 247 -16.80 -2.64 4.35
C ILE A 247 -16.72 -1.12 4.26
N GLU A 248 -15.83 -0.49 5.02
CA GLU A 248 -15.71 0.96 5.15
C GLU A 248 -15.67 1.68 3.81
N GLU A 249 -14.74 1.33 2.92
CA GLU A 249 -14.59 1.96 1.60
C GLU A 249 -15.88 1.82 0.76
N THR A 250 -16.58 0.70 0.92
CA THR A 250 -17.86 0.47 0.22
C THR A 250 -18.95 1.38 0.77
N LEU A 251 -19.01 1.56 2.09
CA LEU A 251 -19.95 2.48 2.73
C LEU A 251 -19.65 3.94 2.37
N ASP A 252 -18.37 4.33 2.31
CA ASP A 252 -17.96 5.67 1.90
C ASP A 252 -18.36 5.95 0.45
N LYS A 253 -18.05 5.03 -0.48
CA LYS A 253 -18.49 5.16 -1.88
C LYS A 253 -20.01 5.18 -1.99
N PHE A 254 -20.72 4.40 -1.18
CA PHE A 254 -22.18 4.42 -1.15
C PHE A 254 -22.75 5.75 -0.66
N LEU A 255 -22.22 6.29 0.44
CA LEU A 255 -22.63 7.58 0.99
C LEU A 255 -22.34 8.72 0.02
N VAL A 256 -21.13 8.78 -0.55
CA VAL A 256 -20.74 9.78 -1.57
C VAL A 256 -21.61 9.66 -2.82
N ARG A 257 -21.87 8.45 -3.33
CA ARG A 257 -22.72 8.27 -4.52
C ARG A 257 -24.19 8.55 -4.23
N SER A 258 -24.61 8.48 -2.97
CA SER A 258 -25.97 8.83 -2.56
C SER A 258 -26.19 10.34 -2.49
N PHE A 259 -25.15 11.14 -2.23
CA PHE A 259 -25.23 12.60 -2.08
C PHE A 259 -24.15 13.29 -2.92
N ILE A 260 -24.53 13.93 -4.03
CA ILE A 260 -23.58 14.49 -5.00
C ILE A 260 -22.92 15.79 -4.53
N THR A 261 -23.61 16.51 -3.67
CA THR A 261 -23.16 17.78 -3.09
C THR A 261 -22.16 17.47 -1.97
N ASN A 262 -20.92 17.15 -2.31
CA ASN A 262 -19.81 16.92 -1.36
C ASN A 262 -19.44 18.18 -0.53
N GLY A 263 -20.40 18.82 0.14
CA GLY A 263 -20.24 19.98 1.01
C GLY A 263 -20.46 19.64 2.48
N GLU A 264 -20.05 20.54 3.38
CA GLU A 264 -20.28 20.43 4.83
C GLU A 264 -21.76 20.29 5.21
N SER A 265 -22.68 20.78 4.37
CA SER A 265 -24.13 20.63 4.55
C SER A 265 -24.58 19.17 4.59
N ASP A 266 -23.99 18.33 3.74
CA ASP A 266 -24.41 16.94 3.57
C ASP A 266 -23.88 16.08 4.72
N ARG A 267 -22.68 16.39 5.24
CA ARG A 267 -22.15 15.78 6.48
C ARG A 267 -23.02 16.11 7.70
N HIS A 268 -23.46 17.36 7.82
CA HIS A 268 -24.34 17.77 8.91
C HIS A 268 -25.73 17.12 8.82
N LEU A 269 -26.30 17.06 7.62
CA LEU A 269 -27.56 16.36 7.33
C LEU A 269 -27.46 14.85 7.65
N LEU A 270 -26.40 14.19 7.21
CA LEU A 270 -26.16 12.77 7.49
C LEU A 270 -26.01 12.51 8.99
N SER A 271 -25.30 13.38 9.71
CA SER A 271 -25.16 13.28 11.16
C SER A 271 -26.52 13.39 11.86
N LYS A 272 -27.38 14.32 11.42
CA LYS A 272 -28.77 14.45 11.90
C LYS A 272 -29.62 13.22 11.60
N LEU A 273 -29.46 12.62 10.42
CA LEU A 273 -30.12 11.35 10.06
C LEU A 273 -29.65 10.20 10.96
N ALA A 274 -28.34 10.12 11.26
CA ALA A 274 -27.76 9.09 12.10
C ALA A 274 -28.26 9.13 13.55
N ILE A 275 -28.52 10.33 14.08
CA ILE A 275 -29.10 10.52 15.43
C ILE A 275 -30.64 10.60 15.44
N GLY A 276 -31.30 10.52 14.28
CA GLY A 276 -32.76 10.59 14.16
C GLY A 276 -33.38 11.96 14.47
N LYS A 277 -32.66 13.05 14.22
CA LYS A 277 -33.10 14.42 14.52
C LYS A 277 -33.20 15.30 13.28
N LEU A 278 -33.88 14.79 12.25
CA LEU A 278 -34.14 15.56 11.03
C LEU A 278 -35.34 16.50 11.19
N LEU A 279 -35.22 17.70 10.63
CA LEU A 279 -36.34 18.62 10.43
C LEU A 279 -37.21 18.15 9.25
N ARG A 280 -38.48 18.59 9.20
CA ARG A 280 -39.43 18.16 8.15
C ARG A 280 -38.95 18.46 6.72
N GLN A 281 -38.26 19.58 6.51
CA GLN A 281 -37.67 19.93 5.21
C GLN A 281 -36.51 19.00 4.85
N GLU A 282 -35.68 18.66 5.83
CA GLU A 282 -34.56 17.71 5.68
C GLU A 282 -35.06 16.29 5.40
N MET A 283 -36.15 15.86 6.04
CA MET A 283 -36.82 14.59 5.73
C MET A 283 -37.30 14.55 4.28
N SER A 284 -37.93 15.64 3.80
CA SER A 284 -38.41 15.73 2.41
C SER A 284 -37.24 15.65 1.41
N PHE A 285 -36.10 16.23 1.75
CA PHE A 285 -34.88 16.13 0.95
C PHE A 285 -34.35 14.69 0.90
N ILE A 286 -34.24 13.99 2.04
CA ILE A 286 -33.83 12.57 2.06
C ILE A 286 -34.79 11.70 1.24
N LEU A 287 -36.10 11.89 1.39
CA LEU A 287 -37.12 11.13 0.65
C LEU A 287 -37.12 11.40 -0.86
N SER A 288 -36.63 12.57 -1.30
CA SER A 288 -36.45 12.89 -2.72
C SER A 288 -35.31 12.08 -3.37
N ASN A 289 -34.41 11.50 -2.56
CA ASN A 289 -33.35 10.63 -3.05
C ASN A 289 -33.93 9.27 -3.48
N PRO A 290 -33.70 8.81 -4.72
CA PRO A 290 -34.18 7.51 -5.16
C PRO A 290 -33.61 6.35 -4.33
N LEU A 291 -32.42 6.52 -3.73
CA LEU A 291 -31.77 5.51 -2.89
C LEU A 291 -32.16 5.61 -1.40
N HIS A 292 -33.12 6.47 -1.03
CA HIS A 292 -33.53 6.62 0.36
C HIS A 292 -33.90 5.31 1.08
N PRO A 293 -34.49 4.26 0.44
CA PRO A 293 -34.80 3.02 1.13
C PRO A 293 -33.56 2.28 1.66
N PHE A 294 -32.37 2.57 1.09
CA PHE A 294 -31.09 2.05 1.58
C PHE A 294 -30.44 2.97 2.61
N LEU A 295 -30.78 4.26 2.61
CA LEU A 295 -30.19 5.25 3.52
C LEU A 295 -30.96 5.33 4.84
N ALA A 296 -32.28 5.24 4.77
CA ALA A 296 -33.18 5.57 5.86
C ALA A 296 -34.39 4.66 5.94
N LYS A 297 -35.01 4.62 7.12
CA LYS A 297 -36.28 3.96 7.39
C LYS A 297 -37.12 4.79 8.35
N GLU A 298 -38.43 4.65 8.23
CA GLU A 298 -39.38 5.31 9.11
C GLU A 298 -39.57 4.51 10.40
N THR A 299 -39.55 5.18 11.55
CA THR A 299 -39.85 4.59 12.84
C THR A 299 -41.37 4.53 13.06
N PRO A 300 -41.87 3.74 14.03
CA PRO A 300 -43.31 3.74 14.36
C PRO A 300 -43.87 5.10 14.79
N ARG A 301 -43.01 6.07 15.11
CA ARG A 301 -43.37 7.44 15.48
C ARG A 301 -43.40 8.41 14.29
N GLY A 302 -43.12 7.92 13.07
CA GLY A 302 -43.04 8.74 11.86
C GLY A 302 -41.72 9.50 11.71
N GLU A 303 -40.69 9.15 12.49
CA GLU A 303 -39.37 9.78 12.39
C GLU A 303 -38.52 9.03 11.35
N LEU A 304 -37.64 9.74 10.65
CA LEU A 304 -36.72 9.14 9.68
C LEU A 304 -35.34 8.95 10.31
N VAL A 305 -34.87 7.71 10.37
CA VAL A 305 -33.56 7.31 10.92
C VAL A 305 -32.74 6.55 9.89
N CYS A 306 -31.44 6.39 10.10
CA CYS A 306 -30.62 5.51 9.26
C CYS A 306 -31.22 4.10 9.13
N SER A 307 -31.09 3.53 7.94
CA SER A 307 -31.58 2.18 7.63
C SER A 307 -30.95 1.11 8.54
N SER A 308 -29.68 1.30 8.93
CA SER A 308 -28.92 0.40 9.81
C SER A 308 -28.10 1.12 10.87
N GLN A 309 -27.79 0.39 11.94
CA GLN A 309 -26.88 0.84 12.99
C GLN A 309 -25.44 0.97 12.47
N ILE A 310 -25.03 0.10 11.53
CA ILE A 310 -23.73 0.14 10.87
C ILE A 310 -23.55 1.46 10.11
N LEU A 311 -24.56 1.85 9.31
CA LEU A 311 -24.53 3.10 8.57
C LEU A 311 -24.51 4.32 9.50
N ALA A 312 -25.35 4.31 10.55
CA ALA A 312 -25.39 5.38 11.55
C ALA A 312 -24.03 5.56 12.24
N ARG A 313 -23.39 4.48 12.68
CA ARG A 313 -22.08 4.54 13.32
C ARG A 313 -20.97 4.98 12.38
N LYS A 314 -20.96 4.50 11.13
CA LYS A 314 -19.99 4.97 10.13
C LYS A 314 -20.12 6.48 9.88
N ILE A 315 -21.35 6.98 9.72
CA ILE A 315 -21.59 8.42 9.56
C ILE A 315 -21.07 9.20 10.78
N LEU A 316 -21.36 8.74 12.00
CA LEU A 316 -20.93 9.41 13.24
C LEU A 316 -19.42 9.32 13.48
N ARG A 317 -18.77 8.24 13.03
CA ARG A 317 -17.32 8.07 13.08
C ARG A 317 -16.61 9.02 12.09
N GLY A 318 -17.23 9.31 10.95
CA GLY A 318 -16.66 10.20 9.93
C GLY A 318 -15.27 9.75 9.48
N ASP A 319 -14.34 10.70 9.43
CA ASP A 319 -12.93 10.51 9.05
C ASP A 319 -12.01 10.26 10.28
N GLN A 320 -12.56 9.78 11.42
CA GLN A 320 -11.75 9.56 12.62
C GLN A 320 -10.66 8.49 12.41
N PRO A 321 -9.44 8.69 12.95
CA PRO A 321 -8.31 7.78 12.75
C PRO A 321 -8.58 6.34 13.16
N LYS A 322 -7.98 5.39 12.42
CA LYS A 322 -8.11 3.94 12.70
C LYS A 322 -7.21 3.52 13.85
N TRP A 323 -7.50 3.95 15.07
CA TRP A 323 -6.67 3.74 16.28
C TRP A 323 -6.19 2.29 16.48
N LYS A 324 -7.00 1.30 16.09
CA LYS A 324 -6.63 -0.13 16.13
C LYS A 324 -5.38 -0.44 15.31
N VAL A 325 -5.24 0.14 14.11
CA VAL A 325 -4.11 -0.14 13.20
C VAL A 325 -2.82 0.50 13.74
N TYR A 326 -2.92 1.68 14.35
CA TYR A 326 -1.83 2.29 15.10
C TYR A 326 -1.38 1.41 16.27
N GLY A 327 -2.33 0.82 17.01
CA GLY A 327 -2.03 -0.14 18.08
C GLY A 327 -1.27 -1.38 17.58
N ILE A 328 -1.68 -1.97 16.46
CA ILE A 328 -0.99 -3.13 15.85
C ILE A 328 0.43 -2.75 15.40
N CYS A 329 0.60 -1.56 14.81
CA CYS A 329 1.91 -1.04 14.43
C CYS A 329 2.86 -0.88 15.63
N LEU A 330 2.37 -0.28 16.73
CA LEU A 330 3.10 -0.16 18.00
C LEU A 330 3.47 -1.53 18.59
N GLU A 331 2.58 -2.51 18.51
CA GLU A 331 2.84 -3.87 18.98
C GLU A 331 3.95 -4.55 18.16
N ALA A 332 3.93 -4.41 16.83
CA ALA A 332 4.99 -4.92 15.97
C ALA A 332 6.36 -4.30 16.30
N MET A 333 6.41 -2.98 16.54
CA MET A 333 7.63 -2.31 17.00
C MET A 333 8.13 -2.83 18.35
N ASN A 334 7.24 -3.03 19.32
CA ASN A 334 7.58 -3.59 20.63
C ASN A 334 8.17 -5.00 20.53
N LYS A 335 7.75 -5.78 19.53
CA LYS A 335 8.30 -7.13 19.25
C LYS A 335 9.59 -7.08 18.41
N GLY A 336 10.10 -5.90 18.07
CA GLY A 336 11.27 -5.73 17.21
C GLY A 336 11.03 -6.09 15.73
N GLN A 337 9.76 -6.22 15.31
CA GLN A 337 9.35 -6.54 13.94
C GLN A 337 9.23 -5.25 13.11
N PHE A 338 10.35 -4.57 12.89
CA PHE A 338 10.36 -3.24 12.28
C PHE A 338 9.90 -3.24 10.80
N GLU A 339 10.17 -4.31 10.05
CA GLU A 339 9.65 -4.50 8.70
C GLU A 339 8.12 -4.50 8.68
N LEU A 340 7.50 -5.33 9.52
CA LEU A 340 6.05 -5.43 9.64
C LEU A 340 5.44 -4.10 10.11
N ALA A 341 6.07 -3.43 11.07
CA ALA A 341 5.62 -2.12 11.55
C ALA A 341 5.64 -1.07 10.42
N ALA A 342 6.68 -1.05 9.58
CA ALA A 342 6.76 -0.15 8.44
C ALA A 342 5.75 -0.49 7.33
N GLU A 343 5.52 -1.78 7.04
CA GLU A 343 4.46 -2.22 6.11
C GLU A 343 3.09 -1.71 6.57
N ILE A 344 2.76 -1.86 7.86
CA ILE A 344 1.52 -1.33 8.43
C ILE A 344 1.52 0.21 8.35
N ALA A 345 2.60 0.88 8.72
CA ALA A 345 2.68 2.34 8.69
C ALA A 345 2.51 2.92 7.29
N ASN A 346 2.96 2.22 6.25
CA ASN A 346 2.75 2.61 4.86
C ASN A 346 1.27 2.61 4.44
N THR A 347 0.41 1.86 5.14
CA THR A 347 -1.04 1.86 4.90
C THR A 347 -1.77 3.07 5.49
N PHE A 348 -1.14 3.85 6.37
CA PHE A 348 -1.75 5.05 6.92
C PHE A 348 -1.88 6.15 5.86
N ASP A 349 -3.09 6.69 5.74
CA ASP A 349 -3.49 7.79 4.85
C ASP A 349 -4.05 9.01 5.61
N ASP A 350 -4.02 8.98 6.95
CA ASP A 350 -4.52 10.05 7.80
C ASP A 350 -3.79 11.39 7.58
N PRO A 351 -4.52 12.51 7.36
CA PRO A 351 -3.93 13.80 7.03
C PRO A 351 -3.43 14.61 8.26
N ASP A 352 -3.67 14.15 9.49
CA ASP A 352 -3.21 14.86 10.71
C ASP A 352 -1.67 14.88 10.76
N PRO A 353 -1.03 16.07 10.89
CA PRO A 353 0.42 16.21 10.96
C PRO A 353 1.11 15.31 12.00
N ARG A 354 0.46 15.03 13.14
CA ARG A 354 0.98 14.11 14.17
C ARG A 354 1.02 12.66 13.71
N LEU A 355 -0.01 12.24 12.98
CA LEU A 355 -0.11 10.87 12.46
C LEU A 355 0.86 10.65 11.29
N ILE A 356 1.09 11.69 10.49
CA ILE A 356 2.18 11.72 9.50
C ILE A 356 3.54 11.63 10.22
N ALA A 357 3.77 12.43 11.26
CA ALA A 357 5.02 12.39 12.03
C ALA A 357 5.26 11.01 12.67
N PHE A 358 4.22 10.36 13.20
CA PHE A 358 4.29 8.98 13.69
C PHE A 358 4.73 8.01 12.59
N LYS A 359 4.05 8.02 11.43
CA LYS A 359 4.39 7.19 10.27
C LYS A 359 5.85 7.34 9.88
N GLU A 360 6.30 8.58 9.69
CA GLU A 360 7.67 8.87 9.27
C GLU A 360 8.71 8.46 10.34
N THR A 361 8.36 8.53 11.62
CA THR A 361 9.23 8.06 12.71
C THR A 361 9.40 6.54 12.68
N VAL A 362 8.32 5.79 12.42
CA VAL A 362 8.37 4.33 12.23
C VAL A 362 9.24 3.98 11.01
N LEU A 363 9.09 4.69 9.89
CA LEU A 363 9.89 4.48 8.69
C LEU A 363 11.37 4.79 8.93
N LEU A 364 11.69 5.88 9.63
CA LEU A 364 13.07 6.22 10.01
C LEU A 364 13.67 5.14 10.92
N ARG A 365 12.86 4.60 11.85
CA ARG A 365 13.32 3.51 12.75
C ARG A 365 13.74 2.28 11.97
N LEU A 366 13.00 1.92 10.92
CA LEU A 366 13.38 0.83 10.00
C LEU A 366 14.61 1.19 9.15
N ALA A 367 14.67 2.40 8.59
CA ALA A 367 15.78 2.82 7.73
C ALA A 367 17.14 2.79 8.46
N MET A 368 17.12 3.00 9.77
CA MET A 368 18.31 2.90 10.64
C MET A 368 18.69 1.47 11.03
N GLN A 369 17.91 0.44 10.65
CA GLN A 369 18.28 -0.97 10.86
C GLN A 369 19.20 -1.42 9.71
N PRO A 370 20.46 -1.80 9.98
CA PRO A 370 21.34 -2.26 8.93
C PRO A 370 20.86 -3.58 8.33
N LYS A 371 20.80 -3.63 7.00
CA LYS A 371 20.46 -4.80 6.19
C LYS A 371 21.62 -5.13 5.25
N PRO A 372 22.28 -6.28 5.41
CA PRO A 372 23.38 -6.68 4.53
C PRO A 372 22.99 -6.61 3.05
N GLY A 373 23.84 -5.95 2.25
CA GLY A 373 23.58 -5.72 0.82
C GLY A 373 22.88 -4.40 0.47
N VAL A 374 22.43 -3.63 1.46
CA VAL A 374 21.82 -2.29 1.26
C VAL A 374 22.84 -1.19 1.60
N GLY A 375 23.01 -0.21 0.71
CA GLY A 375 23.79 1.00 0.98
C GLY A 375 25.18 0.76 1.58
N LEU A 376 25.71 1.75 2.30
CA LEU A 376 26.99 1.64 3.00
C LEU A 376 26.76 1.07 4.41
N LEU A 377 27.43 -0.04 4.74
CA LEU A 377 27.28 -0.73 6.02
C LEU A 377 25.83 -1.11 6.34
N GLY A 378 25.08 -1.52 5.33
CA GLY A 378 23.72 -2.01 5.47
C GLY A 378 22.65 -0.92 5.55
N VAL A 379 23.03 0.36 5.45
CA VAL A 379 22.11 1.49 5.61
C VAL A 379 22.14 2.39 4.36
N ASP A 380 20.96 2.75 3.88
CA ASP A 380 20.78 3.81 2.90
C ASP A 380 20.76 5.17 3.61
N TRP A 381 21.94 5.75 3.78
CA TRP A 381 22.12 7.01 4.50
C TRP A 381 21.46 8.21 3.81
N GLU A 382 21.28 8.18 2.49
CA GLU A 382 20.58 9.25 1.79
C GLU A 382 19.08 9.22 2.09
N ASN A 383 18.47 8.03 2.11
CA ASN A 383 17.08 7.87 2.52
C ASN A 383 16.87 8.29 3.99
N VAL A 384 17.81 7.97 4.88
CA VAL A 384 17.80 8.44 6.28
C VAL A 384 17.74 9.98 6.33
N ILE A 385 18.60 10.69 5.58
CA ILE A 385 18.58 12.15 5.49
C ILE A 385 17.23 12.66 4.96
N HIS A 386 16.65 11.97 3.98
CA HIS A 386 15.36 12.34 3.41
C HIS A 386 14.22 12.24 4.44
N LEU A 387 14.18 11.16 5.21
CA LEU A 387 13.20 10.93 6.27
C LEU A 387 13.37 11.92 7.42
N THR A 388 14.60 12.18 7.88
CA THR A 388 14.84 13.16 8.95
C THR A 388 14.45 14.57 8.52
N LYS A 389 14.73 14.96 7.26
CA LYS A 389 14.27 16.26 6.72
C LYS A 389 12.76 16.39 6.70
N ARG A 390 12.03 15.33 6.34
CA ARG A 390 10.56 15.32 6.38
C ARG A 390 10.05 15.44 7.81
N LEU A 391 10.62 14.70 8.75
CA LEU A 391 10.28 14.76 10.17
C LEU A 391 10.55 16.13 10.80
N ASN A 392 11.62 16.82 10.39
CA ASN A 392 11.91 18.17 10.86
C ASN A 392 10.79 19.18 10.52
N ASN A 393 10.04 18.97 9.43
CA ASN A 393 8.86 19.80 9.12
C ASN A 393 7.71 19.61 10.13
N TYR A 394 7.74 18.52 10.89
CA TYR A 394 6.75 18.17 11.91
C TYR A 394 7.33 18.18 13.33
N ASN A 395 8.48 18.83 13.55
CA ASN A 395 9.20 18.74 14.82
C ASN A 395 8.36 19.18 16.04
N HIS A 396 7.46 20.14 15.86
CA HIS A 396 6.54 20.61 16.92
C HIS A 396 5.51 19.56 17.37
N HIS A 397 5.36 18.48 16.61
CA HIS A 397 4.45 17.37 16.88
C HIS A 397 5.16 16.14 17.46
N LEU A 398 6.49 16.18 17.57
CA LEU A 398 7.28 15.08 18.10
C LEU A 398 7.54 15.29 19.60
N PRO A 399 7.43 14.24 20.42
CA PRO A 399 7.97 14.25 21.77
C PRO A 399 9.46 14.62 21.76
N GLN A 400 9.93 15.35 22.76
CA GLN A 400 11.31 15.87 22.81
C GLN A 400 12.37 14.78 22.59
N VAL A 401 12.19 13.61 23.20
CA VAL A 401 13.10 12.46 23.03
C VAL A 401 13.19 12.00 21.56
N VAL A 402 12.05 11.96 20.86
CA VAL A 402 12.01 11.59 19.43
C VAL A 402 12.64 12.68 18.57
N ALA A 403 12.36 13.95 18.88
CA ALA A 403 12.95 15.10 18.17
C ALA A 403 14.49 15.13 18.27
N ASP A 404 15.03 14.90 19.48
CA ASP A 404 16.47 14.87 19.72
C ASP A 404 17.12 13.71 18.97
N TRP A 405 16.48 12.53 19.00
CA TRP A 405 16.93 11.37 18.24
C TRP A 405 16.93 11.60 16.71
N VAL A 406 15.90 12.25 16.17
CA VAL A 406 15.83 12.61 14.74
C VAL A 406 16.99 13.52 14.36
N LYS A 407 17.30 14.52 15.19
CA LYS A 407 18.41 15.46 14.97
C LYS A 407 19.77 14.79 15.05
N GLU A 408 19.99 13.93 16.04
CA GLU A 408 21.22 13.13 16.14
C GLU A 408 21.40 12.21 14.94
N THR A 409 20.32 11.57 14.50
CA THR A 409 20.32 10.67 13.34
C THR A 409 20.62 11.44 12.05
N GLU A 410 20.05 12.63 11.88
CA GLU A 410 20.36 13.50 10.75
C GLU A 410 21.84 13.90 10.71
N ASN A 411 22.40 14.29 11.86
CA ASN A 411 23.80 14.67 11.96
C ASN A 411 24.72 13.49 11.63
N LEU A 412 24.43 12.31 12.19
CA LEU A 412 25.15 11.07 11.90
C LEU A 412 25.13 10.76 10.39
N ALA A 413 23.94 10.75 9.77
CA ALA A 413 23.79 10.44 8.36
C ALA A 413 24.52 11.46 7.46
N LYS A 414 24.44 12.76 7.78
CA LYS A 414 25.19 13.80 7.07
C LYS A 414 26.70 13.60 7.20
N SER A 415 27.20 13.30 8.40
CA SER A 415 28.63 13.04 8.62
C SER A 415 29.12 11.84 7.82
N ILE A 416 28.33 10.76 7.74
CA ILE A 416 28.68 9.58 6.95
C ILE A 416 28.69 9.93 5.45
N VAL A 417 27.60 10.50 4.91
CA VAL A 417 27.49 10.81 3.47
C VAL A 417 28.55 11.81 3.00
N GLN A 418 28.89 12.81 3.82
CA GLN A 418 29.91 13.81 3.46
C GLN A 418 31.33 13.25 3.40
N ASN A 419 31.64 12.22 4.20
CA ASN A 419 33.00 11.68 4.31
C ASN A 419 33.18 10.35 3.58
N ALA A 420 32.11 9.61 3.33
CA ALA A 420 32.13 8.34 2.63
C ALA A 420 32.02 8.53 1.10
N THR A 421 33.01 9.19 0.51
CA THR A 421 33.02 9.46 -0.94
C THR A 421 33.57 8.29 -1.74
N GLY A 422 32.96 7.99 -2.89
CA GLY A 422 33.45 6.95 -3.80
C GLY A 422 32.32 6.21 -4.53
N PRO A 423 32.66 5.53 -5.64
CA PRO A 423 31.67 4.83 -6.48
C PRO A 423 31.23 3.46 -5.93
N LEU A 424 31.99 2.91 -4.97
CA LEU A 424 31.78 1.58 -4.40
C LEU A 424 31.82 1.66 -2.88
N ASN A 425 30.98 0.89 -2.18
CA ASN A 425 30.91 0.85 -0.72
C ASN A 425 32.28 0.66 -0.04
N ARG A 426 33.16 -0.14 -0.62
CA ARG A 426 34.52 -0.32 -0.09
C ARG A 426 35.34 0.97 -0.13
N LEU A 427 35.29 1.70 -1.24
CA LEU A 427 36.01 2.97 -1.39
C LEU A 427 35.38 4.07 -0.53
N GLN A 428 34.05 4.04 -0.39
CA GLN A 428 33.34 4.91 0.55
C GLN A 428 33.77 4.64 1.99
N LEU A 429 33.96 3.37 2.38
CA LEU A 429 34.46 3.00 3.71
C LEU A 429 35.93 3.39 3.92
N ASP A 430 36.79 3.22 2.91
CA ASP A 430 38.16 3.73 2.93
C ASP A 430 38.16 5.27 3.13
N ALA A 431 37.31 6.01 2.40
CA ALA A 431 37.20 7.46 2.55
C ALA A 431 36.67 7.86 3.94
N LEU A 432 35.67 7.15 4.47
CA LEU A 432 35.13 7.41 5.80
C LEU A 432 36.18 7.18 6.89
N THR A 433 36.89 6.05 6.84
CA THR A 433 37.97 5.74 7.79
C THR A 433 39.13 6.71 7.66
N SER A 434 39.41 7.24 6.46
CA SER A 434 40.42 8.28 6.22
C SER A 434 40.20 9.57 7.01
N SER A 435 38.94 9.85 7.36
CA SER A 435 38.54 11.04 8.11
C SER A 435 38.43 10.79 9.63
N SER A 436 38.83 9.61 10.13
CA SER A 436 38.73 9.22 11.54
C SER A 436 39.67 9.96 12.49
N SER A 437 40.49 10.90 11.99
CA SER A 437 41.21 11.85 12.85
C SER A 437 40.25 12.75 13.62
N LYS A 438 39.06 13.03 13.04
CA LYS A 438 37.96 13.72 13.72
C LYS A 438 37.19 12.73 14.59
N ILE A 439 37.06 13.05 15.88
CA ILE A 439 36.40 12.16 16.85
C ILE A 439 34.95 11.85 16.47
N GLU A 440 34.21 12.82 15.93
CA GLU A 440 32.81 12.65 15.56
C GLU A 440 32.65 11.61 14.45
N ILE A 441 33.55 11.64 13.45
CA ILE A 441 33.55 10.68 12.34
C ILE A 441 33.99 9.31 12.83
N ARG A 442 34.99 9.26 13.72
CA ARG A 442 35.48 8.01 14.28
C ARG A 442 34.40 7.29 15.08
N LEU A 443 33.67 8.01 15.93
CA LEU A 443 32.51 7.48 16.67
C LEU A 443 31.35 7.08 15.75
N ALA A 444 31.05 7.88 14.72
CA ALA A 444 30.05 7.54 13.70
C ALA A 444 30.41 6.23 12.97
N THR A 445 31.67 6.06 12.61
CA THR A 445 32.20 4.88 11.92
C THR A 445 32.14 3.65 12.82
N LEU A 446 32.59 3.77 14.07
CA LEU A 446 32.49 2.72 15.09
C LEU A 446 31.04 2.26 15.27
N ARG A 447 30.09 3.21 15.37
CA ARG A 447 28.66 2.91 15.50
C ARG A 447 28.13 2.15 14.28
N ALA A 448 28.39 2.63 13.09
CA ALA A 448 27.91 2.01 11.85
C ALA A 448 28.49 0.60 11.66
N LEU A 449 29.79 0.41 11.91
CA LEU A 449 30.45 -0.90 11.83
C LEU A 449 29.88 -1.87 12.86
N GLY A 450 29.72 -1.45 14.12
CA GLY A 450 29.21 -2.33 15.18
C GLY A 450 27.79 -2.81 14.92
N LEU A 451 26.88 -1.92 14.51
CA LEU A 451 25.52 -2.31 14.15
C LEU A 451 25.49 -3.24 12.92
N TYR A 452 26.35 -2.97 11.92
CA TYR A 452 26.45 -3.80 10.72
C TYR A 452 27.00 -5.20 11.02
N VAL A 453 27.96 -5.35 11.92
CA VAL A 453 28.50 -6.65 12.33
C VAL A 453 27.42 -7.51 12.99
N VAL A 454 26.59 -6.93 13.86
CA VAL A 454 25.44 -7.63 14.48
C VAL A 454 24.43 -8.06 13.43
N ALA A 455 24.12 -7.22 12.44
CA ALA A 455 23.18 -7.56 11.37
C ALA A 455 23.72 -8.61 10.40
N ALA A 456 24.98 -8.50 10.01
CA ALA A 456 25.64 -9.46 9.12
C ALA A 456 25.65 -10.87 9.73
N PHE A 457 25.81 -11.00 11.05
CA PHE A 457 25.79 -12.31 11.72
C PHE A 457 24.45 -13.06 11.62
N LYS A 458 23.33 -12.34 11.43
CA LYS A 458 22.01 -12.95 11.28
C LYS A 458 21.76 -13.54 9.89
N VAL A 459 22.71 -13.41 8.96
CA VAL A 459 22.61 -14.00 7.62
C VAL A 459 22.88 -15.50 7.67
N ASP A 460 21.95 -16.31 7.16
CA ASP A 460 22.01 -17.77 7.28
C ASP A 460 23.27 -18.38 6.62
N SER A 461 23.69 -17.83 5.47
CA SER A 461 24.82 -18.37 4.69
C SER A 461 26.19 -17.97 5.25
N PRO A 462 27.08 -18.93 5.57
CA PRO A 462 28.45 -18.63 6.05
C PRO A 462 29.27 -17.82 5.03
N ILE A 463 29.11 -18.13 3.75
CA ILE A 463 29.80 -17.43 2.66
C ILE A 463 29.35 -15.97 2.60
N GLN A 464 28.03 -15.73 2.70
CA GLN A 464 27.52 -14.35 2.69
C GLN A 464 27.97 -13.58 3.93
N ARG A 465 27.95 -14.21 5.12
CA ARG A 465 28.50 -13.62 6.34
C ARG A 465 29.94 -13.14 6.15
N ILE A 466 30.78 -13.98 5.56
CA ILE A 466 32.17 -13.61 5.28
C ILE A 466 32.26 -12.47 4.27
N LEU A 467 31.53 -12.53 3.16
CA LEU A 467 31.53 -11.45 2.16
C LEU A 467 31.12 -10.09 2.75
N HIS A 468 30.19 -10.09 3.71
CA HIS A 468 29.79 -8.87 4.42
C HIS A 468 30.83 -8.42 5.46
N LEU A 469 31.49 -9.33 6.16
CA LEU A 469 32.38 -9.02 7.28
C LEU A 469 33.86 -8.87 6.91
N VAL A 470 34.32 -9.40 5.77
CA VAL A 470 35.76 -9.58 5.47
C VAL A 470 36.58 -8.29 5.44
N ASN A 471 35.95 -7.16 5.10
CA ASN A 471 36.61 -5.86 5.07
C ASN A 471 36.53 -5.10 6.40
N ILE A 472 35.73 -5.57 7.36
CA ILE A 472 35.50 -4.88 8.64
C ILE A 472 36.77 -4.82 9.49
N PRO A 473 37.57 -5.91 9.64
CA PRO A 473 38.86 -5.83 10.33
C PRO A 473 39.81 -4.80 9.72
N GLU A 474 39.89 -4.74 8.39
CA GLU A 474 40.71 -3.76 7.67
C GLU A 474 40.23 -2.33 7.97
N ALA A 475 38.92 -2.08 7.92
CA ALA A 475 38.33 -0.78 8.21
C ALA A 475 38.54 -0.32 9.67
N ILE A 476 38.46 -1.23 10.64
CA ILE A 476 38.75 -0.92 12.06
C ILE A 476 40.21 -0.48 12.20
N LEU A 477 41.15 -1.24 11.63
CA LEU A 477 42.56 -0.91 11.67
C LEU A 477 42.86 0.41 10.95
N GLN A 478 42.25 0.66 9.79
CA GLN A 478 42.35 1.95 9.07
C GLN A 478 41.87 3.13 9.92
N ALA A 479 40.74 2.99 10.63
CA ALA A 479 40.23 4.03 11.51
C ALA A 479 41.18 4.29 12.69
N ILE A 480 41.71 3.21 13.30
CA ILE A 480 42.66 3.31 14.42
C ILE A 480 44.00 3.91 13.97
N SER A 481 44.48 3.54 12.78
CA SER A 481 45.74 4.03 12.23
C SER A 481 45.74 5.55 12.16
N ILE A 482 44.64 6.14 11.68
CA ILE A 482 44.50 7.60 11.57
C ILE A 482 44.14 8.23 12.92
N GLY A 483 43.16 7.67 13.63
CA GLY A 483 42.59 8.26 14.83
C GLY A 483 43.52 8.25 16.04
N PHE A 484 44.34 7.21 16.19
CA PHE A 484 45.19 7.01 17.36
C PHE A 484 46.69 6.99 17.03
N CYS A 485 47.07 6.56 15.83
CA CYS A 485 48.49 6.41 15.46
C CYS A 485 49.00 7.54 14.55
N GLY A 486 48.12 8.39 14.01
CA GLY A 486 48.49 9.44 13.05
C GLY A 486 48.99 8.91 11.69
N ILE A 487 48.69 7.65 11.36
CA ILE A 487 49.13 6.98 10.13
C ILE A 487 48.12 7.17 9.00
N ASP A 488 48.50 7.91 7.96
CA ASP A 488 47.73 7.95 6.70
C ASP A 488 47.93 6.64 5.94
N PHE A 489 46.92 5.77 5.98
CA PHE A 489 46.95 4.48 5.31
C PHE A 489 46.71 4.57 3.80
N ILE A 490 46.20 5.69 3.28
CA ILE A 490 45.96 5.89 1.85
C ILE A 490 47.26 6.31 1.16
N LYS A 491 48.00 7.23 1.79
CA LYS A 491 49.30 7.73 1.30
C LYS A 491 50.34 7.65 2.41
N PHE A 492 50.94 6.47 2.56
CA PHE A 492 51.94 6.23 3.58
C PHE A 492 53.12 7.23 3.47
N GLN A 493 53.48 7.87 4.59
CA GLN A 493 54.65 8.74 4.70
C GLN A 493 55.73 8.07 5.55
N ASN A 494 57.01 8.19 5.17
CA ASN A 494 58.10 7.53 5.89
C ASN A 494 58.62 8.36 7.07
N ILE A 495 57.73 8.87 7.93
CA ILE A 495 58.04 9.84 9.02
C ILE A 495 57.67 9.27 10.41
N TYR A 496 57.36 7.97 10.51
CA TYR A 496 56.83 7.37 11.74
C TYR A 496 57.95 6.91 12.70
N PRO A 497 57.68 6.87 14.02
CA PRO A 497 58.68 6.57 15.03
C PRO A 497 59.30 5.17 14.85
N GLU A 498 60.53 5.02 15.33
CA GLU A 498 61.10 3.69 15.56
C GLU A 498 60.19 2.93 16.53
N ALA A 499 59.64 1.81 16.07
CA ALA A 499 58.71 0.97 16.82
C ALA A 499 59.10 -0.51 16.63
N PRO A 500 58.68 -1.42 17.53
CA PRO A 500 59.06 -2.82 17.48
C PRO A 500 58.29 -3.60 16.41
N TYR A 501 58.35 -3.17 15.14
CA TYR A 501 57.59 -3.78 14.03
C TYR A 501 57.85 -5.29 13.88
N ASN A 502 59.09 -5.74 14.10
CA ASN A 502 59.44 -7.15 14.00
C ASN A 502 58.81 -8.01 15.11
N GLU A 503 58.48 -7.45 16.26
CA GLU A 503 57.78 -8.20 17.32
C GLU A 503 56.40 -8.62 16.85
N PHE A 504 55.72 -7.78 16.08
CA PHE A 504 54.37 -8.06 15.59
C PHE A 504 54.32 -8.80 14.27
N PHE A 505 55.41 -8.93 13.52
CA PHE A 505 55.42 -9.60 12.22
C PHE A 505 55.55 -11.12 12.36
N ALA A 506 54.67 -11.89 11.72
CA ALA A 506 54.64 -13.35 11.87
C ALA A 506 55.77 -14.10 11.14
N SER A 507 56.44 -13.46 10.17
CA SER A 507 57.51 -14.08 9.38
C SER A 507 58.84 -14.09 10.12
N VAL A 508 59.73 -15.02 9.73
CA VAL A 508 61.13 -15.09 10.19
C VAL A 508 61.98 -13.98 9.57
N GLU A 509 61.54 -13.42 8.43
CA GLU A 509 62.20 -12.28 7.79
C GLU A 509 61.92 -10.96 8.52
N GLN A 510 62.82 -9.98 8.37
CA GLN A 510 62.57 -8.63 8.89
C GLN A 510 61.40 -7.96 8.16
N PHE A 511 60.53 -7.31 8.93
CA PHE A 511 59.44 -6.52 8.38
C PHE A 511 59.98 -5.35 7.58
N LYS A 512 59.53 -5.23 6.32
CA LYS A 512 59.88 -4.11 5.44
C LYS A 512 58.76 -3.09 5.47
N LEU A 513 59.11 -1.85 5.82
CA LEU A 513 58.16 -0.74 5.74
C LEU A 513 57.65 -0.56 4.29
N PRO A 514 56.35 -0.28 4.10
CA PRO A 514 55.81 0.01 2.78
C PRO A 514 56.49 1.21 2.12
N GLY A 515 56.50 1.24 0.79
CA GLY A 515 57.08 2.34 0.03
C GLY A 515 56.32 3.66 0.27
N GLN A 516 57.04 4.78 0.27
CA GLN A 516 56.42 6.10 0.40
C GLN A 516 55.36 6.32 -0.69
N GLY A 517 54.20 6.86 -0.31
CA GLY A 517 53.06 7.12 -1.19
C GLY A 517 52.20 5.89 -1.50
N SER A 518 52.53 4.71 -0.96
CA SER A 518 51.71 3.50 -1.14
C SER A 518 50.53 3.44 -0.15
N LYS A 519 49.46 2.76 -0.56
CA LYS A 519 48.36 2.38 0.34
C LYS A 519 48.81 1.23 1.24
N LEU A 520 48.58 1.34 2.53
CA LEU A 520 48.87 0.27 3.48
C LEU A 520 47.91 -0.90 3.26
N ALA A 521 48.47 -2.08 3.01
CA ALA A 521 47.72 -3.33 2.98
C ALA A 521 47.39 -3.80 4.41
N LEU A 522 46.40 -4.68 4.54
CA LEU A 522 46.00 -5.28 5.82
C LEU A 522 47.18 -5.90 6.60
N THR A 523 48.13 -6.55 5.91
CA THR A 523 49.34 -7.10 6.54
C THR A 523 50.21 -6.03 7.18
N ALA A 524 50.38 -4.87 6.52
CA ALA A 524 51.13 -3.75 7.06
C ALA A 524 50.37 -3.10 8.23
N LEU A 525 49.05 -2.94 8.12
CA LEU A 525 48.20 -2.43 9.20
C LEU A 525 48.29 -3.30 10.46
N LEU A 526 48.25 -4.63 10.29
CA LEU A 526 48.39 -5.62 11.37
C LEU A 526 49.76 -5.60 12.07
N VAL A 527 50.77 -4.97 11.50
CA VAL A 527 52.10 -4.85 12.12
C VAL A 527 52.32 -3.45 12.67
N MET A 528 52.06 -2.43 11.86
CA MET A 528 52.37 -1.04 12.18
C MET A 528 51.49 -0.47 13.29
N ILE A 529 50.19 -0.78 13.28
CA ILE A 529 49.27 -0.24 14.30
C ILE A 529 49.59 -0.82 15.69
N PRO A 530 49.70 -2.15 15.88
CA PRO A 530 50.12 -2.72 17.16
C PRO A 530 51.44 -2.17 17.67
N ALA A 531 52.47 -2.07 16.81
CA ALA A 531 53.79 -1.59 17.18
C ALA A 531 53.79 -0.12 17.61
N ILE A 532 52.98 0.74 16.98
CA ILE A 532 52.89 2.15 17.35
C ILE A 532 52.04 2.31 18.61
N LEU A 533 50.92 1.59 18.72
CA LEU A 533 50.10 1.61 19.94
C LEU A 533 50.88 1.10 21.16
N SER A 534 51.78 0.11 21.02
CA SER A 534 52.55 -0.43 22.15
C SER A 534 53.54 0.58 22.76
N LEU A 535 53.92 1.63 22.04
CA LEU A 535 54.78 2.70 22.58
C LEU A 535 54.07 3.54 23.65
N SER A 536 52.75 3.71 23.51
CA SER A 536 51.91 4.45 24.44
C SER A 536 50.48 3.90 24.39
N PRO A 537 50.23 2.72 25.00
CA PRO A 537 48.97 2.00 24.83
C PRO A 537 47.81 2.79 25.46
N PRO A 538 46.80 3.21 24.68
CA PRO A 538 45.59 3.76 25.25
C PRO A 538 44.82 2.67 26.00
N SER A 539 44.00 3.06 26.97
CA SER A 539 43.14 2.13 27.73
C SER A 539 42.29 1.29 26.77
N GLY A 540 42.20 -0.02 26.99
CA GLY A 540 41.40 -0.91 26.13
C GLY A 540 42.06 -1.39 24.84
N SER A 541 43.33 -1.03 24.60
CA SER A 541 44.09 -1.44 23.41
C SER A 541 44.80 -2.80 23.53
N GLU A 542 44.54 -3.58 24.59
CA GLU A 542 45.28 -4.80 24.91
C GLU A 542 45.17 -5.85 23.80
N VAL A 543 44.00 -5.91 23.14
CA VAL A 543 43.75 -6.82 22.02
C VAL A 543 44.58 -6.43 20.78
N PHE A 544 44.80 -5.13 20.56
CA PHE A 544 45.58 -4.64 19.42
C PHE A 544 47.09 -4.68 19.68
N THR A 545 47.54 -4.74 20.93
CA THR A 545 48.96 -4.77 21.30
C THR A 545 49.46 -6.16 21.74
N ASN A 546 48.61 -7.18 21.72
CA ASN A 546 49.00 -8.56 22.03
C ASN A 546 49.71 -9.23 20.85
N GLU A 547 51.04 -9.39 20.96
CA GLU A 547 51.90 -9.99 19.95
C GLU A 547 51.42 -11.36 19.44
N THR A 548 51.10 -12.26 20.36
CA THR A 548 50.70 -13.64 20.03
C THR A 548 49.39 -13.66 19.26
N LEU A 549 48.43 -12.83 19.69
CA LEU A 549 47.15 -12.68 19.01
C LEU A 549 47.36 -12.12 17.61
N ILE A 550 48.08 -11.00 17.47
CA ILE A 550 48.31 -10.33 16.17
C ILE A 550 49.01 -11.26 15.17
N LYS A 551 50.06 -11.98 15.58
CA LYS A 551 50.73 -12.97 14.72
C LYS A 551 49.77 -14.06 14.26
N SER A 552 48.94 -14.59 15.15
CA SER A 552 47.93 -15.59 14.79
C SER A 552 46.90 -15.04 13.79
N GLN A 553 46.55 -13.75 13.90
CA GLN A 553 45.62 -13.10 12.96
C GLN A 553 46.24 -12.88 11.58
N GLN A 554 47.53 -12.57 11.46
CA GLN A 554 48.16 -12.40 10.14
C GLN A 554 47.99 -13.65 9.27
N GLN A 555 48.23 -14.83 9.83
CA GLN A 555 48.03 -16.07 9.10
C GLN A 555 46.54 -16.32 8.82
N LYS A 556 45.70 -16.31 9.88
CA LYS A 556 44.31 -16.74 9.76
C LYS A 556 43.40 -15.74 9.03
N LEU A 557 43.53 -14.45 9.30
CA LEU A 557 42.70 -13.41 8.68
C LEU A 557 43.15 -13.11 7.23
N VAL A 558 44.45 -12.92 7.00
CA VAL A 558 44.94 -12.51 5.67
C VAL A 558 44.95 -13.69 4.71
N GLU A 559 45.58 -14.79 5.10
CA GLU A 559 45.83 -15.92 4.19
C GLU A 559 44.60 -16.81 4.03
N CYS A 560 43.85 -17.07 5.11
CA CYS A 560 42.75 -18.03 5.07
C CYS A 560 41.37 -17.41 4.80
N VAL A 561 41.18 -16.10 5.03
CA VAL A 561 39.85 -15.46 4.87
C VAL A 561 39.88 -14.35 3.82
N ARG A 562 40.69 -13.30 4.04
CA ARG A 562 40.65 -12.07 3.23
C ARG A 562 41.10 -12.28 1.79
N ASN A 563 42.28 -12.87 1.59
CA ASN A 563 42.78 -13.12 0.23
C ASN A 563 41.90 -14.13 -0.51
N PRO A 564 41.47 -15.26 0.11
CA PRO A 564 40.53 -16.18 -0.50
C PRO A 564 39.21 -15.53 -0.94
N ALA A 565 38.58 -14.72 -0.07
CA ALA A 565 37.33 -14.04 -0.38
C ALA A 565 37.45 -13.00 -1.49
N SER A 566 38.65 -12.43 -1.69
CA SER A 566 38.89 -11.36 -2.67
C SER A 566 39.34 -11.88 -4.04
N HIS A 567 39.92 -13.08 -4.11
CA HIS A 567 40.67 -13.53 -5.30
C HIS A 567 40.34 -14.95 -5.78
N THR A 568 39.51 -15.72 -5.06
CA THR A 568 39.21 -17.11 -5.39
C THR A 568 37.77 -17.49 -5.06
N VAL A 569 37.22 -18.51 -5.72
CA VAL A 569 35.94 -19.13 -5.34
C VAL A 569 36.23 -20.17 -4.26
N VAL A 570 36.08 -19.79 -2.99
CA VAL A 570 36.32 -20.68 -1.83
C VAL A 570 35.03 -20.97 -1.11
N ALA A 571 34.80 -22.25 -0.80
CA ALA A 571 33.69 -22.69 0.03
C ALA A 571 34.04 -22.45 1.50
N PHE A 572 33.59 -21.31 2.04
CA PHE A 572 33.76 -21.02 3.46
C PHE A 572 32.82 -21.85 4.33
N LEU A 573 33.33 -22.27 5.50
CA LEU A 573 32.61 -23.06 6.48
C LEU A 573 32.10 -22.19 7.62
N GLU A 574 31.16 -22.72 8.41
CA GLU A 574 30.60 -22.05 9.59
C GLU A 574 31.70 -21.54 10.53
N LYS A 575 32.71 -22.36 10.81
CA LYS A 575 33.85 -22.00 11.67
C LYS A 575 34.62 -20.75 11.21
N ASP A 576 34.65 -20.49 9.90
CA ASP A 576 35.37 -19.36 9.33
C ASP A 576 34.54 -18.08 9.52
N ALA A 577 33.22 -18.19 9.35
CA ALA A 577 32.27 -17.10 9.61
C ALA A 577 32.19 -16.76 11.10
N THR A 578 32.13 -17.76 11.98
CA THR A 578 32.18 -17.59 13.44
C THR A 578 33.46 -16.90 13.87
N PHE A 579 34.62 -17.37 13.39
CA PHE A 579 35.91 -16.74 13.69
C PHE A 579 35.94 -15.25 13.31
N LEU A 580 35.48 -14.92 12.11
CA LEU A 580 35.50 -13.54 11.63
C LEU A 580 34.53 -12.65 12.43
N TYR A 581 33.35 -13.16 12.78
CA TYR A 581 32.39 -12.45 13.62
C TYR A 581 32.92 -12.19 15.03
N GLU A 582 33.53 -13.20 15.66
CA GLU A 582 34.15 -13.08 16.98
C GLU A 582 35.28 -12.06 16.96
N LEU A 583 36.13 -12.08 15.92
CA LEU A 583 37.22 -11.12 15.75
C LEU A 583 36.68 -9.69 15.61
N CYS A 584 35.68 -9.47 14.74
CA CYS A 584 35.08 -8.16 14.54
C CYS A 584 34.45 -7.63 15.84
N THR A 585 33.70 -8.48 16.53
CA THR A 585 33.05 -8.13 17.81
C THR A 585 34.07 -7.78 18.89
N LEU A 586 35.15 -8.56 18.99
CA LEU A 586 36.24 -8.30 19.92
C LEU A 586 36.91 -6.95 19.63
N TRP A 587 37.23 -6.67 18.36
CA TRP A 587 37.90 -5.44 17.96
C TRP A 587 37.01 -4.21 18.07
N ILE A 588 35.71 -4.32 17.76
CA ILE A 588 34.74 -3.24 17.99
C ILE A 588 34.67 -2.90 19.48
N ASN A 589 34.60 -3.90 20.36
CA ASN A 589 34.58 -3.66 21.81
C ASN A 589 35.88 -3.04 22.32
N ALA A 590 37.04 -3.50 21.83
CA ALA A 590 38.34 -2.91 22.18
C ALA A 590 38.43 -1.45 21.70
N TRP A 591 38.00 -1.16 20.48
CA TRP A 591 37.94 0.22 19.97
C TRP A 591 36.99 1.08 20.80
N SER A 592 35.79 0.61 21.17
CA SER A 592 34.90 1.34 22.08
C SER A 592 35.57 1.71 23.41
N LYS A 593 36.41 0.82 23.97
CA LYS A 593 37.19 1.10 25.18
C LYS A 593 38.27 2.15 24.96
N MET A 594 38.93 2.13 23.81
CA MET A 594 39.91 3.16 23.43
C MET A 594 39.28 4.55 23.31
N GLU A 595 37.98 4.65 22.97
CA GLU A 595 37.22 5.91 22.98
C GLU A 595 36.68 6.29 24.37
N GLY A 596 36.92 5.47 25.40
CA GLY A 596 36.52 5.74 26.79
C GLY A 596 35.20 5.12 27.25
N TYR A 597 34.58 4.23 26.46
CA TYR A 597 33.36 3.51 26.84
C TYR A 597 33.67 2.12 27.45
N GLU A 598 32.78 1.56 28.26
CA GLU A 598 33.03 0.24 28.87
C GLU A 598 32.97 -0.92 27.85
N SER A 599 32.07 -0.79 26.88
CA SER A 599 31.81 -1.76 25.81
C SER A 599 31.07 -1.09 24.64
N PHE A 600 30.98 -1.79 23.50
CA PHE A 600 30.14 -1.31 22.40
C PHE A 600 28.66 -1.23 22.79
N GLU A 601 28.18 -2.11 23.67
CA GLU A 601 26.80 -2.07 24.16
C GLU A 601 26.54 -0.78 24.95
N SER A 602 27.45 -0.39 25.85
CA SER A 602 27.35 0.87 26.60
C SER A 602 27.37 2.10 25.69
N PHE A 603 28.24 2.10 24.66
CA PHE A 603 28.27 3.13 23.62
C PHE A 603 26.98 3.15 22.80
N SER A 604 26.46 2.00 22.39
CA SER A 604 25.21 1.91 21.62
C SER A 604 23.99 2.33 22.44
N ALA A 605 24.00 2.08 23.76
CA ALA A 605 22.95 2.46 24.69
C ALA A 605 22.90 3.97 24.95
N THR A 606 24.04 4.68 24.83
CA THR A 606 24.03 6.16 24.82
C THR A 606 23.34 6.75 23.60
N SER A 607 23.02 5.93 22.59
CA SER A 607 22.17 6.38 21.50
C SER A 607 20.70 6.23 21.87
N CYS A 608 20.03 7.36 22.08
CA CYS A 608 18.64 7.49 22.49
C CYS A 608 17.66 7.01 21.39
N MET A 609 17.73 5.74 20.98
CA MET A 609 16.73 5.18 20.08
C MET A 609 15.38 5.13 20.80
N PRO A 610 14.34 5.82 20.29
CA PRO A 610 13.08 5.90 20.99
C PRO A 610 12.41 4.52 21.04
N THR A 611 11.87 4.21 22.20
CA THR A 611 11.03 3.04 22.47
C THR A 611 9.68 3.19 21.76
N ALA A 612 8.96 2.09 21.54
CA ALA A 612 7.61 2.18 20.96
C ALA A 612 6.67 3.02 21.84
N HIS A 613 6.89 3.06 23.16
CA HIS A 613 6.14 3.91 24.07
C HIS A 613 6.41 5.40 23.80
N GLU A 614 7.66 5.81 23.67
CA GLU A 614 8.01 7.20 23.33
C GLU A 614 7.49 7.61 21.95
N ILE A 615 7.52 6.69 20.98
CA ILE A 615 6.93 6.94 19.65
C ILE A 615 5.39 7.01 19.74
N SER A 616 4.75 6.24 20.62
CA SER A 616 3.28 6.29 20.81
C SER A 616 2.79 7.64 21.33
N SER A 617 3.62 8.36 22.08
CA SER A 617 3.28 9.69 22.58
C SER A 617 3.04 10.70 21.46
N THR A 618 3.69 10.53 20.29
CA THR A 618 3.41 11.32 19.07
C THR A 618 1.94 11.26 18.65
N ILE A 619 1.27 10.13 18.93
CA ILE A 619 -0.13 9.92 18.60
C ILE A 619 -1.05 10.59 19.64
N LEU A 620 -0.67 10.50 20.92
CA LEU A 620 -1.51 10.92 22.05
C LEU A 620 -1.48 12.44 22.27
N GLY A 621 -0.43 13.13 21.82
CA GLY A 621 -0.20 14.55 22.04
C GLY A 621 0.68 14.78 23.26
#